data_AF-A0A4S1E0J4-F1
#
_entry.id   AF-A0A4S1E0J4-F1
#
_cell.length_a   1.000
_cell.length_b   1.000
_cell.length_c   1.000
_cell.angle_alpha   90.00
_cell.angle_beta   90.00
_cell.angle_gamma   90.00
#
_symmetry.space_group_name_H-M   'P 1'
#
loop_
_entity.id
_entity.type
_entity.pdbx_description
1 polymer ?
#
loop_
_entity_poly.entity_id
_entity_poly.type
_entity_poly.pdbx_seq_one_letter_code
_entity_poly.pdbx_strand_id
1 'polypeptide(L)'
;MDYNFAHKTDQAIIEFSKFNIEFSEKNKSYLFNNQWINIKIDSYHNEQIDRIKNLLHIQLNAGLNHKEYLQNLLDILNKRIIWLLENNYNLPIFFENYSIKKTDYDYLLPARNSNKSSFKKFFNNSPVPNSSEMRIFWFLELFKKEFNDFKDELDFEKGLLLYSIKSYRHALSILSEYIKSLHQYVEFTDFKSLNLVNSNEVKQTQRNVKICNFNLDKKNIAHLFRILIEEKLIVFDEFNDSKNLTEMKSFVEKNFTYQNKKKERMAIDKLNREYSEASWRLEDVDKIRHNKLIDKLVLTLQTRKANLKY
;
A
#
# COMPACT_ATOMS: atom_id res chain seq x y z
N MET A 1 19.02 -0.22 -1.23
CA MET A 1 17.78 -0.58 -0.53
C MET A 1 16.62 -0.23 -1.45
N ASP A 2 15.97 -1.26 -1.98
CA ASP A 2 14.98 -1.16 -3.06
C ASP A 2 13.65 -0.63 -2.55
N TYR A 3 13.22 0.49 -3.12
CA TYR A 3 11.92 1.11 -2.87
C TYR A 3 10.89 0.52 -3.84
N ASN A 4 10.56 -0.76 -3.68
CA ASN A 4 9.50 -1.39 -4.44
C ASN A 4 8.21 -1.44 -3.59
N PHE A 5 7.46 -0.33 -3.55
CA PHE A 5 6.20 -0.24 -2.81
C PHE A 5 5.11 -1.12 -3.41
N ALA A 6 5.16 -1.41 -4.72
CA ALA A 6 4.32 -2.43 -5.35
C ALA A 6 4.58 -3.78 -4.70
N HIS A 7 5.84 -4.23 -4.68
CA HIS A 7 6.21 -5.48 -4.03
C HIS A 7 5.82 -5.55 -2.55
N LYS A 8 5.96 -4.45 -1.78
CA LYS A 8 5.51 -4.42 -0.38
C LYS A 8 4.00 -4.54 -0.23
N THR A 9 3.24 -3.91 -1.12
CA THR A 9 1.78 -3.99 -1.14
C THR A 9 1.33 -5.39 -1.56
N ASP A 10 1.92 -5.92 -2.64
CA ASP A 10 1.69 -7.28 -3.14
C ASP A 10 1.97 -8.31 -2.05
N GLN A 11 3.12 -8.21 -1.37
CA GLN A 11 3.46 -9.09 -0.25
C GLN A 11 2.44 -8.98 0.87
N ALA A 12 2.06 -7.76 1.29
CA ALA A 12 1.09 -7.58 2.35
C ALA A 12 -0.29 -8.17 1.99
N ILE A 13 -0.74 -8.02 0.75
CA ILE A 13 -1.99 -8.62 0.26
C ILE A 13 -1.87 -10.14 0.16
N ILE A 14 -0.75 -10.67 -0.33
CA ILE A 14 -0.52 -12.12 -0.43
C ILE A 14 -0.49 -12.75 0.97
N GLU A 15 0.24 -12.15 1.91
CA GLU A 15 0.30 -12.59 3.31
C GLU A 15 -1.08 -12.54 3.95
N PHE A 16 -1.81 -11.42 3.79
CA PHE A 16 -3.16 -11.27 4.32
C PHE A 16 -4.16 -12.21 3.65
N SER A 17 -4.01 -12.53 2.36
CA SER A 17 -4.88 -13.48 1.65
C SER A 17 -4.63 -14.93 2.06
N LYS A 18 -3.56 -15.22 2.79
CA LYS A 18 -3.30 -16.54 3.36
C LYS A 18 -3.71 -16.54 4.81
N PHE A 19 -4.14 -17.72 5.28
CA PHE A 19 -4.25 -17.92 6.71
C PHE A 19 -3.71 -19.29 7.11
N ASN A 20 -3.29 -19.37 8.37
CA ASN A 20 -2.86 -20.60 9.03
C ASN A 20 -3.69 -20.79 10.31
N ILE A 21 -4.09 -22.02 10.58
CA ILE A 21 -4.79 -22.43 11.80
C ILE A 21 -3.98 -23.52 12.46
N GLU A 22 -3.65 -23.30 13.72
CA GLU A 22 -2.94 -24.27 14.57
C GLU A 22 -3.71 -24.46 15.88
N PHE A 23 -3.59 -25.64 16.47
CA PHE A 23 -4.15 -25.91 17.79
C PHE A 23 -3.05 -26.25 18.78
N SER A 24 -3.09 -25.57 19.93
CA SER A 24 -2.20 -25.84 21.06
C SER A 24 -2.91 -26.76 22.05
N GLU A 25 -2.42 -28.00 22.18
CA GLU A 25 -2.99 -28.96 23.15
C GLU A 25 -2.79 -28.50 24.59
N LYS A 26 -1.61 -27.96 24.91
CA LYS A 26 -1.25 -27.40 26.22
C LYS A 26 -2.20 -26.28 26.67
N ASN A 27 -2.51 -25.35 25.77
CA ASN A 27 -3.36 -24.19 26.08
C ASN A 27 -4.83 -24.43 25.78
N LYS A 28 -5.18 -25.57 25.15
CA LYS A 28 -6.52 -25.90 24.63
C LYS A 28 -7.14 -24.75 23.81
N SER A 29 -6.35 -24.10 22.96
CA SER A 29 -6.77 -22.91 22.23
C SER A 29 -6.17 -22.88 20.82
N TYR A 30 -6.86 -22.20 19.91
CA TYR A 30 -6.42 -22.07 18.53
C TYR A 30 -5.57 -20.81 18.31
N LEU A 31 -4.65 -20.93 17.35
CA LEU A 31 -3.97 -19.80 16.75
C LEU A 31 -4.52 -19.59 15.34
N PHE A 32 -4.84 -18.35 15.03
CA PHE A 32 -5.17 -17.89 13.69
C PHE A 32 -4.08 -16.89 13.27
N ASN A 33 -3.34 -17.18 12.20
CA ASN A 33 -2.22 -16.36 11.73
C ASN A 33 -1.20 -16.03 12.84
N ASN A 34 -0.80 -17.06 13.60
CA ASN A 34 0.14 -16.96 14.71
C ASN A 34 -0.33 -16.03 15.84
N GLN A 35 -1.63 -15.77 15.93
CA GLN A 35 -2.24 -15.03 17.03
C GLN A 35 -3.31 -15.87 17.74
N TRP A 36 -3.36 -15.78 19.06
CA TRP A 36 -4.41 -16.42 19.85
C TRP A 36 -5.78 -15.88 19.48
N ILE A 37 -6.71 -16.77 19.12
CA ILE A 37 -8.09 -16.37 18.81
C ILE A 37 -8.73 -15.72 20.03
N ASN A 38 -9.24 -14.51 19.89
CA ASN A 38 -9.80 -13.77 21.01
C ASN A 38 -10.87 -12.78 20.52
N ILE A 39 -11.56 -12.14 21.46
CA ILE A 39 -12.69 -11.24 21.18
C ILE A 39 -12.27 -10.02 20.33
N LYS A 40 -10.98 -9.66 20.32
CA LYS A 40 -10.43 -8.53 19.56
C LYS A 40 -9.93 -8.91 18.16
N ILE A 41 -10.27 -10.09 17.64
CA ILE A 41 -9.81 -10.54 16.31
C ILE A 41 -10.21 -9.55 15.19
N ASP A 42 -11.38 -8.90 15.31
CA ASP A 42 -11.82 -7.85 14.38
C ASP A 42 -10.83 -6.67 14.33
N SER A 43 -10.29 -6.26 15.49
CA SER A 43 -9.31 -5.16 15.58
C SER A 43 -8.04 -5.52 14.84
N TYR A 44 -7.55 -6.74 15.03
CA TYR A 44 -6.35 -7.23 14.34
C TYR A 44 -6.53 -7.20 12.82
N HIS A 45 -7.68 -7.65 12.30
CA HIS A 45 -7.94 -7.61 10.87
C HIS A 45 -8.05 -6.17 10.33
N ASN A 46 -8.67 -5.26 11.08
CA ASN A 46 -8.75 -3.84 10.70
C ASN A 46 -7.37 -3.19 10.62
N GLU A 47 -6.49 -3.46 11.58
CA GLU A 47 -5.10 -2.97 11.56
C GLU A 47 -4.34 -3.46 10.32
N GLN A 48 -4.53 -4.73 9.92
CA GLN A 48 -3.92 -5.25 8.68
C GLN A 48 -4.49 -4.57 7.43
N ILE A 49 -5.82 -4.36 7.37
CA ILE A 49 -6.46 -3.64 6.27
C ILE A 49 -5.89 -2.23 6.16
N ASP A 50 -5.81 -1.50 7.27
CA ASP A 50 -5.32 -0.11 7.27
C ASP A 50 -3.86 -0.03 6.86
N ARG A 51 -3.03 -0.98 7.30
CA ARG A 51 -1.65 -1.13 6.81
C ARG A 51 -1.60 -1.33 5.29
N ILE A 52 -2.42 -2.22 4.74
CA ILE A 52 -2.47 -2.48 3.30
C ILE A 52 -2.95 -1.25 2.54
N LYS A 53 -4.01 -0.59 2.99
CA LYS A 53 -4.53 0.65 2.39
C LYS A 53 -3.45 1.72 2.32
N ASN A 54 -2.68 1.90 3.40
CA ASN A 54 -1.58 2.86 3.45
C ASN A 54 -0.48 2.54 2.43
N LEU A 55 -0.07 1.26 2.33
CA LEU A 55 0.91 0.83 1.32
C LEU A 55 0.40 1.03 -0.11
N LEU A 56 -0.86 0.68 -0.35
CA LEU A 56 -1.52 0.85 -1.64
C LEU A 56 -1.60 2.33 -2.03
N HIS A 57 -1.96 3.22 -1.11
CA HIS A 57 -1.96 4.66 -1.35
C HIS A 57 -0.58 5.19 -1.75
N ILE A 58 0.47 4.78 -1.03
CA ILE A 58 1.85 5.18 -1.37
C ILE A 58 2.21 4.70 -2.78
N GLN A 59 1.85 3.45 -3.11
CA GLN A 59 2.11 2.88 -4.42
C GLN A 59 1.33 3.61 -5.53
N LEU A 60 0.05 3.91 -5.34
CA LEU A 60 -0.77 4.61 -6.34
C LEU A 60 -0.36 6.07 -6.54
N ASN A 61 0.22 6.71 -5.52
CA ASN A 61 0.78 8.05 -5.67
C ASN A 61 2.07 8.05 -6.52
N ALA A 62 2.89 7.01 -6.42
CA ALA A 62 4.19 6.91 -7.08
C ALA A 62 4.18 6.11 -8.40
N GLY A 63 3.14 5.32 -8.65
CA GLY A 63 3.07 4.33 -9.72
C GLY A 63 2.57 4.85 -11.07
N LEU A 64 2.62 3.97 -12.06
CA LEU A 64 1.95 4.07 -13.36
C LEU A 64 1.12 2.77 -13.56
N ASN A 65 0.21 2.73 -14.54
CA ASN A 65 -0.65 1.56 -14.84
C ASN A 65 -1.58 1.13 -13.69
N HIS A 66 -2.21 2.09 -13.01
CA HIS A 66 -3.07 1.85 -11.85
C HIS A 66 -4.22 0.86 -12.11
N LYS A 67 -4.81 0.87 -13.31
CA LYS A 67 -5.96 0.03 -13.65
C LYS A 67 -5.60 -1.45 -13.62
N GLU A 68 -4.58 -1.85 -14.37
CA GLU A 68 -4.09 -3.23 -14.43
C GLU A 68 -3.58 -3.70 -13.06
N TYR A 69 -2.84 -2.83 -12.35
CA TYR A 69 -2.34 -3.15 -11.02
C TYR A 69 -3.48 -3.41 -10.02
N LEU A 70 -4.48 -2.54 -9.96
CA LEU A 70 -5.63 -2.73 -9.07
C LEU A 70 -6.46 -3.97 -9.45
N GLN A 71 -6.60 -4.28 -10.73
CA GLN A 71 -7.27 -5.50 -11.19
C GLN A 71 -6.54 -6.76 -10.70
N ASN A 72 -5.21 -6.80 -10.80
CA ASN A 72 -4.42 -7.93 -10.30
C ASN A 72 -4.62 -8.15 -8.79
N LEU A 73 -4.67 -7.07 -8.01
CA LEU A 73 -4.95 -7.16 -6.56
C LEU A 73 -6.36 -7.67 -6.28
N LEU A 74 -7.35 -7.24 -7.05
CA LEU A 74 -8.73 -7.73 -6.95
C LEU A 74 -8.81 -9.23 -7.26
N ASP A 75 -8.12 -9.71 -8.27
CA ASP A 75 -8.12 -11.11 -8.66
C ASP A 75 -7.57 -12.01 -7.54
N ILE A 76 -6.50 -11.58 -6.85
CA ILE A 76 -5.94 -12.28 -5.69
C ILE A 76 -6.97 -12.38 -4.57
N LEU A 77 -7.61 -11.27 -4.20
CA LEU A 77 -8.59 -11.23 -3.11
C LEU A 77 -9.85 -12.02 -3.45
N ASN A 78 -10.40 -11.85 -4.64
CA ASN A 78 -11.62 -12.51 -5.08
C ASN A 78 -11.44 -14.02 -5.16
N LYS A 79 -10.30 -14.49 -5.71
CA LYS A 79 -9.96 -15.92 -5.72
C LYS A 79 -9.98 -16.51 -4.31
N ARG A 80 -9.45 -15.77 -3.32
CA ARG A 80 -9.45 -16.23 -1.92
C ARG A 80 -10.83 -16.20 -1.29
N ILE A 81 -11.62 -15.15 -1.52
CA ILE A 81 -12.98 -15.02 -0.99
C ILE A 81 -13.88 -16.14 -1.52
N ILE A 82 -13.82 -16.41 -2.82
CA ILE A 82 -14.57 -17.50 -3.47
C ILE A 82 -14.16 -18.84 -2.87
N TRP A 83 -12.85 -19.11 -2.76
CA TRP A 83 -12.36 -20.34 -2.16
C TRP A 83 -12.86 -20.54 -0.72
N LEU A 84 -12.91 -19.48 0.09
CA LEU A 84 -13.47 -19.54 1.46
C LEU A 84 -14.97 -19.87 1.49
N LEU A 85 -15.74 -19.33 0.53
CA LEU A 85 -17.18 -19.55 0.43
C LEU A 85 -17.49 -20.97 -0.02
N GLU A 86 -16.85 -21.45 -1.08
CA GLU A 86 -17.08 -22.77 -1.66
C GLU A 86 -16.75 -23.90 -0.68
N ASN A 87 -15.77 -23.69 0.19
CA ASN A 87 -15.32 -24.69 1.16
C ASN A 87 -15.98 -24.57 2.54
N ASN A 88 -16.97 -23.67 2.71
CA ASN A 88 -17.77 -23.56 3.94
C ASN A 88 -16.96 -23.40 5.24
N TYR A 89 -15.80 -22.74 5.18
CA TYR A 89 -14.86 -22.61 6.30
C TYR A 89 -15.44 -21.91 7.55
N ASN A 90 -16.57 -21.23 7.42
CA ASN A 90 -17.25 -20.51 8.50
C ASN A 90 -18.44 -21.27 9.10
N LEU A 91 -18.59 -22.56 8.80
CA LEU A 91 -19.66 -23.44 9.31
C LEU A 91 -19.07 -24.58 10.15
N PRO A 92 -19.85 -25.19 11.08
CA PRO A 92 -19.37 -26.30 11.91
C PRO A 92 -18.78 -27.49 11.14
N ILE A 93 -19.29 -27.78 9.94
CA ILE A 93 -18.77 -28.84 9.04
C ILE A 93 -17.28 -28.66 8.69
N PHE A 94 -16.72 -27.46 8.86
CA PHE A 94 -15.29 -27.20 8.79
C PHE A 94 -14.48 -28.19 9.63
N PHE A 95 -14.93 -28.51 10.85
CA PHE A 95 -14.19 -29.39 11.76
C PHE A 95 -14.19 -30.86 11.35
N GLU A 96 -15.11 -31.27 10.48
CA GLU A 96 -15.13 -32.62 9.91
C GLU A 96 -14.11 -32.77 8.78
N ASN A 97 -13.89 -31.71 8.02
CA ASN A 97 -13.08 -31.73 6.80
C ASN A 97 -11.66 -31.18 6.99
N TYR A 98 -11.41 -30.42 8.05
CA TYR A 98 -10.13 -29.76 8.27
C TYR A 98 -9.21 -30.57 9.20
N SER A 99 -8.14 -31.11 8.63
CA SER A 99 -7.05 -31.72 9.42
C SER A 99 -6.26 -30.63 10.14
N ILE A 100 -6.57 -30.40 11.41
CA ILE A 100 -5.89 -29.42 12.25
C ILE A 100 -4.42 -29.80 12.41
N LYS A 101 -3.51 -28.88 12.06
CA LYS A 101 -2.10 -29.00 12.43
C LYS A 101 -1.99 -28.82 13.95
N LYS A 102 -1.61 -29.89 14.63
CA LYS A 102 -1.28 -29.87 16.05
C LYS A 102 0.16 -29.43 16.23
N THR A 103 0.39 -28.52 17.16
CA THR A 103 1.73 -27.98 17.42
C THR A 103 2.02 -27.97 18.91
N ASP A 104 3.22 -28.45 19.26
CA ASP A 104 3.70 -28.61 20.64
C ASP A 104 4.64 -27.46 21.07
N TYR A 105 4.45 -26.25 20.52
CA TYR A 105 5.37 -25.13 20.75
C TYR A 105 5.40 -24.69 22.23
N ASP A 106 6.59 -24.72 22.82
CA ASP A 106 6.87 -24.22 24.18
C ASP A 106 7.28 -22.73 24.25
N TYR A 107 7.52 -22.01 23.12
CA TYR A 107 8.40 -20.82 23.19
C TYR A 107 7.98 -19.49 22.51
N LEU A 108 6.86 -19.37 21.78
CA LEU A 108 6.67 -18.16 20.94
C LEU A 108 5.56 -17.18 21.35
N LEU A 109 4.67 -17.52 22.27
CA LEU A 109 3.66 -16.58 22.75
C LEU A 109 3.53 -16.70 24.29
N PRO A 110 3.43 -15.57 25.01
CA PRO A 110 3.24 -15.60 26.46
C PRO A 110 2.00 -16.45 26.80
N ALA A 111 2.11 -17.22 27.89
CA ALA A 111 1.05 -18.10 28.38
C ALA A 111 -0.26 -17.31 28.48
N ARG A 112 -1.27 -17.78 27.78
CA ARG A 112 -2.56 -17.10 27.73
C ARG A 112 -3.32 -17.37 29.02
N ASN A 113 -3.91 -16.32 29.60
CA ASN A 113 -5.11 -16.50 30.41
C ASN A 113 -6.21 -16.98 29.46
N SER A 114 -6.46 -18.29 29.43
CA SER A 114 -7.51 -18.95 28.64
C SER A 114 -8.77 -18.08 28.56
N ASN A 115 -9.50 -18.12 27.45
CA ASN A 115 -10.79 -17.44 27.31
C ASN A 115 -11.84 -17.84 28.38
N LYS A 116 -11.53 -18.72 29.33
CA LYS A 116 -12.30 -19.02 30.54
C LYS A 116 -13.05 -17.84 31.15
N SER A 117 -12.41 -16.68 31.28
CA SER A 117 -13.06 -15.49 31.84
C SER A 117 -14.14 -14.93 30.90
N SER A 118 -13.88 -14.93 29.60
CA SER A 118 -14.84 -14.58 28.54
C SER A 118 -15.98 -15.61 28.44
N PHE A 119 -15.67 -16.91 28.48
CA PHE A 119 -16.64 -17.99 28.52
C PHE A 119 -17.62 -17.82 29.69
N LYS A 120 -17.11 -17.57 30.90
CA LYS A 120 -17.95 -17.29 32.08
C LYS A 120 -18.79 -16.01 31.92
N LYS A 121 -18.26 -14.95 31.33
CA LYS A 121 -19.01 -13.70 31.07
C LYS A 121 -20.17 -13.90 30.10
N PHE A 122 -19.98 -14.71 29.05
CA PHE A 122 -20.99 -14.92 28.01
C PHE A 122 -22.16 -15.79 28.47
N PHE A 123 -21.93 -16.75 29.38
CA PHE A 123 -22.96 -17.72 29.79
C PHE A 123 -23.49 -17.57 31.22
N ASN A 124 -22.89 -16.74 32.09
CA ASN A 124 -23.36 -16.53 33.48
C ASN A 124 -24.02 -15.15 33.74
N ASN A 125 -24.90 -14.67 32.85
CA ASN A 125 -25.78 -13.51 33.09
C ASN A 125 -25.07 -12.18 33.47
N SER A 126 -24.02 -11.77 32.73
CA SER A 126 -23.43 -10.42 32.85
C SER A 126 -24.02 -9.46 31.79
N PRO A 127 -23.99 -8.13 32.04
CA PRO A 127 -24.79 -7.16 31.30
C PRO A 127 -24.38 -7.07 29.83
N VAL A 128 -25.33 -6.56 29.03
CA VAL A 128 -25.28 -6.37 27.57
C VAL A 128 -23.84 -6.19 27.05
N PRO A 129 -23.35 -7.09 26.18
CA PRO A 129 -21.99 -6.99 25.64
C PRO A 129 -21.81 -5.69 24.86
N ASN A 130 -20.59 -5.15 24.82
CA ASN A 130 -20.27 -4.02 23.92
C ASN A 130 -20.46 -4.40 22.44
N SER A 131 -20.41 -3.43 21.52
CA SER A 131 -20.73 -3.66 20.10
C SER A 131 -19.94 -4.79 19.41
N SER A 132 -18.66 -4.97 19.76
CA SER A 132 -17.81 -6.04 19.22
C SER A 132 -18.14 -7.40 19.85
N GLU A 133 -18.34 -7.44 21.16
CA GLU A 133 -18.74 -8.66 21.88
C GLU A 133 -20.14 -9.13 21.47
N MET A 134 -21.02 -8.20 21.08
CA MET A 134 -22.37 -8.49 20.64
C MET A 134 -22.38 -9.27 19.32
N ARG A 135 -21.47 -8.97 18.37
CA ARG A 135 -21.36 -9.73 17.11
C ARG A 135 -20.91 -11.17 17.35
N ILE A 136 -19.96 -11.36 18.26
CA ILE A 136 -19.49 -12.69 18.67
C ILE A 136 -20.62 -13.44 19.36
N PHE A 137 -21.34 -12.78 20.28
CA PHE A 137 -22.47 -13.37 20.99
C PHE A 137 -23.51 -13.93 20.04
N TRP A 138 -24.02 -13.10 19.12
CA TRP A 138 -25.02 -13.54 18.15
C TRP A 138 -24.52 -14.64 17.22
N PHE A 139 -23.24 -14.61 16.87
CA PHE A 139 -22.64 -15.66 16.07
C PHE A 139 -22.55 -17.00 16.83
N LEU A 140 -22.17 -16.97 18.10
CA LEU A 140 -22.10 -18.17 18.93
C LEU A 140 -23.50 -18.73 19.20
N GLU A 141 -24.48 -17.87 19.51
CA GLU A 141 -25.86 -18.30 19.75
C GLU A 141 -26.48 -18.98 18.51
N LEU A 142 -26.09 -18.55 17.29
CA LEU A 142 -26.53 -19.18 16.04
C LEU A 142 -26.11 -20.65 15.92
N PHE A 143 -24.94 -21.03 16.45
CA PHE A 143 -24.37 -22.39 16.34
C PHE A 143 -24.36 -23.15 17.66
N LYS A 144 -25.16 -22.69 18.62
CA LYS A 144 -25.15 -23.21 19.99
C LYS A 144 -25.44 -24.71 20.05
N LYS A 145 -26.43 -25.18 19.27
CA LYS A 145 -26.80 -26.60 19.25
C LYS A 145 -25.71 -27.47 18.64
N GLU A 146 -25.07 -26.96 17.58
CA GLU A 146 -23.99 -27.62 16.86
C GLU A 146 -22.70 -27.71 17.70
N PHE A 147 -22.55 -26.84 18.70
CA PHE A 147 -21.45 -26.86 19.67
C PHE A 147 -21.88 -27.34 21.06
N ASN A 148 -22.84 -28.27 21.13
CA ASN A 148 -23.29 -28.90 22.39
C ASN A 148 -23.67 -27.91 23.49
N ASP A 149 -24.30 -26.79 23.12
CA ASP A 149 -24.63 -25.67 24.00
C ASP A 149 -23.43 -25.04 24.71
N PHE A 150 -22.22 -25.19 24.15
CA PHE A 150 -20.95 -24.74 24.71
C PHE A 150 -20.73 -25.26 26.14
N LYS A 151 -21.07 -26.54 26.40
CA LYS A 151 -20.90 -27.17 27.73
C LYS A 151 -19.44 -27.21 28.20
N ASP A 152 -18.49 -27.23 27.29
CA ASP A 152 -17.07 -27.20 27.60
C ASP A 152 -16.33 -26.02 26.93
N GLU A 153 -15.12 -25.75 27.44
CA GLU A 153 -14.28 -24.65 26.94
C GLU A 153 -13.79 -24.88 25.51
N LEU A 154 -13.69 -26.13 25.06
CA LEU A 154 -13.20 -26.46 23.73
C LEU A 154 -14.25 -26.14 22.66
N ASP A 155 -15.52 -26.41 22.95
CA ASP A 155 -16.64 -26.05 22.09
C ASP A 155 -16.74 -24.52 21.94
N PHE A 156 -16.47 -23.77 23.01
CA PHE A 156 -16.37 -22.30 22.93
C PHE A 156 -15.19 -21.84 22.06
N GLU A 157 -14.01 -22.45 22.22
CA GLU A 157 -12.84 -22.16 21.39
C GLU A 157 -13.08 -22.48 19.90
N LYS A 158 -13.79 -23.57 19.58
CA LYS A 158 -14.21 -23.88 18.21
C LYS A 158 -15.15 -22.82 17.64
N GLY A 159 -16.13 -22.37 18.42
CA GLY A 159 -17.02 -21.29 18.01
C GLY A 159 -16.28 -19.98 17.74
N LEU A 160 -15.31 -19.63 18.60
CA LEU A 160 -14.45 -18.46 18.40
C LEU A 160 -13.54 -18.59 17.17
N LEU A 161 -13.07 -19.80 16.84
CA LEU A 161 -12.30 -20.03 15.62
C LEU A 161 -13.17 -19.77 14.38
N LEU A 162 -14.39 -20.31 14.33
CA LEU A 162 -15.30 -20.06 13.20
C LEU A 162 -15.63 -18.57 13.07
N TYR A 163 -15.83 -17.88 14.20
CA TYR A 163 -16.03 -16.44 14.18
C TYR A 163 -14.80 -15.72 13.60
N SER A 164 -13.59 -16.13 14.01
CA SER A 164 -12.33 -15.56 13.52
C SER A 164 -12.20 -15.73 12.00
N ILE A 165 -12.54 -16.91 11.46
CA ILE A 165 -12.57 -17.19 10.02
C ILE A 165 -13.63 -16.32 9.31
N LYS A 166 -14.83 -16.21 9.88
CA LYS A 166 -15.90 -15.34 9.34
C LYS A 166 -15.45 -13.88 9.29
N SER A 167 -14.85 -13.38 10.37
CA SER A 167 -14.35 -12.02 10.50
C SER A 167 -13.25 -11.76 9.48
N TYR A 168 -12.30 -12.68 9.36
CA TYR A 168 -11.25 -12.65 8.34
C TYR A 168 -11.82 -12.59 6.91
N ARG A 169 -12.83 -13.41 6.58
CA ARG A 169 -13.49 -13.35 5.26
C ARG A 169 -14.12 -11.98 5.02
N HIS A 170 -14.82 -11.45 6.02
CA HIS A 170 -15.43 -10.12 5.92
C HIS A 170 -14.37 -9.03 5.72
N ALA A 171 -13.23 -9.14 6.41
CA ALA A 171 -12.09 -8.25 6.25
C ALA A 171 -11.51 -8.28 4.82
N LEU A 172 -11.37 -9.47 4.22
CA LEU A 172 -11.01 -9.60 2.81
C LEU A 172 -12.03 -8.90 1.88
N SER A 173 -13.33 -9.05 2.16
CA SER A 173 -14.39 -8.39 1.38
C SER A 173 -14.32 -6.87 1.48
N ILE A 174 -14.12 -6.31 2.68
CA ILE A 174 -13.94 -4.86 2.88
C ILE A 174 -12.75 -4.34 2.07
N LEU A 175 -11.62 -5.06 2.11
CA LEU A 175 -10.44 -4.67 1.34
C LEU A 175 -10.70 -4.77 -0.18
N SER A 176 -11.36 -5.83 -0.64
CA SER A 176 -11.73 -6.01 -2.06
C SER A 176 -12.67 -4.90 -2.54
N GLU A 177 -13.71 -4.56 -1.78
CA GLU A 177 -14.63 -3.46 -2.09
C GLU A 177 -13.91 -2.11 -2.15
N TYR A 178 -12.99 -1.87 -1.22
CA TYR A 178 -12.18 -0.66 -1.22
C TYR A 178 -11.32 -0.58 -2.50
N ILE A 179 -10.57 -1.63 -2.85
CA ILE A 179 -9.74 -1.66 -4.08
C ILE A 179 -10.62 -1.55 -5.33
N LYS A 180 -11.81 -2.17 -5.32
CA LYS A 180 -12.78 -2.10 -6.43
C LYS A 180 -13.26 -0.69 -6.67
N SER A 181 -13.53 0.07 -5.61
CA SER A 181 -13.90 1.48 -5.74
C SER A 181 -12.77 2.30 -6.38
N LEU A 182 -11.52 2.11 -5.94
CA LEU A 182 -10.36 2.75 -6.58
C LEU A 182 -10.21 2.36 -8.07
N HIS A 183 -10.43 1.08 -8.40
CA HIS A 183 -10.35 0.58 -9.77
C HIS A 183 -11.43 1.20 -10.67
N GLN A 184 -12.67 1.32 -10.17
CA GLN A 184 -13.79 1.90 -10.92
C GLN A 184 -13.56 3.37 -11.30
N TYR A 185 -12.87 4.13 -10.44
CA TYR A 185 -12.65 5.56 -10.64
C TYR A 185 -11.22 5.89 -11.07
N VAL A 186 -10.43 4.90 -11.47
CA VAL A 186 -8.99 5.05 -11.72
C VAL A 186 -8.67 6.08 -12.82
N GLU A 187 -9.52 6.19 -13.84
CA GLU A 187 -9.37 7.12 -14.97
C GLU A 187 -9.70 8.58 -14.58
N PHE A 188 -10.41 8.78 -13.47
CA PHE A 188 -10.89 10.07 -12.99
C PHE A 188 -10.21 10.52 -11.68
N THR A 189 -9.30 9.70 -11.15
CA THR A 189 -8.65 9.93 -9.85
C THR A 189 -7.22 10.42 -10.04
N ASP A 190 -6.93 11.63 -9.56
CA ASP A 190 -5.55 12.05 -9.35
C ASP A 190 -5.03 11.47 -8.05
N PHE A 191 -4.38 10.31 -8.13
CA PHE A 191 -3.83 9.63 -6.96
C PHE A 191 -2.71 10.43 -6.25
N LYS A 192 -2.18 11.50 -6.87
CA LYS A 192 -1.23 12.41 -6.21
C LYS A 192 -1.90 13.34 -5.20
N SER A 193 -3.24 13.49 -5.29
CA SER A 193 -4.05 14.32 -4.40
C SER A 193 -4.71 13.54 -3.24
N LEU A 194 -4.58 12.21 -3.21
CA LEU A 194 -5.10 11.37 -2.12
C LEU A 194 -4.33 11.64 -0.83
N ASN A 195 -4.90 12.49 0.02
CA ASN A 195 -4.45 12.65 1.39
C ASN A 195 -4.85 11.40 2.20
N LEU A 196 -3.87 10.81 2.90
CA LEU A 196 -4.07 9.67 3.79
C LEU A 196 -5.16 10.00 4.83
N VAL A 197 -6.29 9.31 4.77
CA VAL A 197 -7.28 9.34 5.85
C VAL A 197 -6.67 8.54 7.01
N ASN A 198 -6.37 9.25 8.12
CA ASN A 198 -5.69 8.80 9.35
C ASN A 198 -4.16 8.96 9.38
N SER A 199 -3.66 10.15 9.04
CA SER A 199 -2.25 10.54 9.20
C SER A 199 -1.89 11.12 10.58
N ASN A 200 -2.42 10.57 11.68
CA ASN A 200 -1.97 10.96 13.03
C ASN A 200 -0.85 10.07 13.59
N GLU A 201 -0.57 8.91 12.97
CA GLU A 201 0.47 7.98 13.46
C GLU A 201 1.63 7.70 12.49
N VAL A 202 1.65 8.30 11.30
CA VAL A 202 2.81 8.24 10.39
C VAL A 202 3.45 9.63 10.24
N LYS A 203 3.68 10.30 11.38
CA LYS A 203 4.67 11.38 11.48
C LYS A 203 5.99 10.82 11.96
N GLN A 204 6.59 9.90 11.20
CA GLN A 204 8.01 9.60 11.33
C GLN A 204 8.51 8.93 10.05
N THR A 205 9.44 9.62 9.37
CA THR A 205 10.18 9.25 8.14
C THR A 205 9.59 9.65 6.78
N GLN A 206 9.05 10.86 6.65
CA GLN A 206 9.33 11.64 5.43
C GLN A 206 10.82 12.07 5.46
N ARG A 207 11.72 11.18 5.02
CA ARG A 207 13.10 11.56 4.69
C ARG A 207 13.48 11.03 3.31
N ASN A 208 13.64 12.02 2.42
CA ASN A 208 14.32 12.00 1.12
C ASN A 208 13.64 11.20 0.00
N VAL A 209 12.66 11.84 -0.66
CA VAL A 209 12.51 11.70 -2.12
C VAL A 209 13.92 11.82 -2.71
N LYS A 210 14.37 10.85 -3.51
CA LYS A 210 15.70 10.93 -4.14
C LYS A 210 15.70 12.11 -5.12
N ILE A 211 16.13 13.28 -4.66
CA ILE A 211 16.29 14.45 -5.52
C ILE A 211 17.54 14.24 -6.37
N CYS A 212 17.37 14.17 -7.69
CA CYS A 212 18.48 14.06 -8.62
C CYS A 212 19.24 15.39 -8.67
N ASN A 213 20.58 15.34 -8.71
CA ASN A 213 21.39 16.55 -8.62
C ASN A 213 21.94 16.93 -10.00
N PHE A 214 21.57 18.09 -10.52
CA PHE A 214 22.24 18.65 -11.69
C PHE A 214 23.54 19.35 -11.29
N ASN A 215 24.59 19.13 -12.08
CA ASN A 215 25.83 19.92 -12.03
C ASN A 215 25.75 21.16 -12.95
N LEU A 216 24.53 21.66 -13.14
CA LEU A 216 24.22 22.85 -13.92
C LEU A 216 23.62 23.90 -12.98
N ASP A 217 23.79 25.18 -13.34
CA ASP A 217 23.02 26.25 -12.69
C ASP A 217 21.56 26.23 -13.13
N LYS A 218 20.71 26.92 -12.36
CA LYS A 218 19.26 26.95 -12.57
C LYS A 218 18.84 27.40 -13.98
N LYS A 219 19.57 28.34 -14.60
CA LYS A 219 19.25 28.81 -15.97
C LYS A 219 19.59 27.76 -17.02
N ASN A 220 20.76 27.15 -16.90
CA ASN A 220 21.17 26.08 -17.81
C ASN A 220 20.26 24.84 -17.70
N ILE A 221 19.73 24.57 -16.50
CA ILE A 221 18.68 23.54 -16.32
C ILE A 221 17.42 23.92 -17.10
N ALA A 222 16.97 25.18 -17.02
CA ALA A 222 15.80 25.63 -17.75
C ALA A 222 15.97 25.45 -19.27
N HIS A 223 17.08 25.91 -19.83
CA HIS A 223 17.37 25.72 -21.26
C HIS A 223 17.46 24.24 -21.65
N LEU A 224 18.08 23.38 -20.83
CA LEU A 224 18.17 21.95 -21.12
C LEU A 224 16.78 21.32 -21.25
N PHE A 225 15.91 21.52 -20.27
CA PHE A 225 14.57 20.93 -20.31
C PHE A 225 13.67 21.58 -21.35
N ARG A 226 13.96 22.83 -21.74
CA ARG A 226 13.30 23.47 -22.87
C ARG A 226 13.60 22.76 -24.18
N ILE A 227 14.88 22.46 -24.44
CA ILE A 227 15.30 21.65 -25.60
C ILE A 227 14.58 20.30 -25.59
N LEU A 228 14.54 19.63 -24.43
CA LEU A 228 13.92 18.31 -24.34
C LEU A 228 12.42 18.31 -24.69
N ILE A 229 11.68 19.37 -24.32
CA ILE A 229 10.26 19.50 -24.67
C ILE A 229 10.05 20.03 -26.09
N GLU A 230 10.71 21.12 -26.47
CA GLU A 230 10.48 21.81 -27.75
C GLU A 230 10.91 20.93 -28.95
N GLU A 231 11.98 20.16 -28.79
CA GLU A 231 12.43 19.16 -29.79
C GLU A 231 11.69 17.81 -29.65
N LYS A 232 10.66 17.74 -28.80
CA LYS A 232 9.81 16.56 -28.56
C LYS A 232 10.60 15.29 -28.19
N LEU A 233 11.75 15.45 -27.52
CA LEU A 233 12.50 14.33 -26.95
C LEU A 233 11.81 13.77 -25.71
N ILE A 234 11.03 14.60 -25.01
CA ILE A 234 10.13 14.23 -23.93
C ILE A 234 8.77 14.87 -24.19
N VAL A 235 7.71 14.08 -24.03
CA VAL A 235 6.32 14.51 -24.20
C VAL A 235 5.49 13.92 -23.07
N PHE A 236 4.63 14.73 -22.46
CA PHE A 236 3.67 14.29 -21.43
C PHE A 236 2.26 14.08 -22.02
N ASP A 237 1.90 14.89 -23.01
CA ASP A 237 0.64 14.91 -23.73
C ASP A 237 0.93 15.18 -25.22
N GLU A 238 0.64 14.21 -26.09
CA GLU A 238 0.98 14.28 -27.52
C GLU A 238 0.27 15.41 -28.27
N PHE A 239 -0.82 15.94 -27.72
CA PHE A 239 -1.69 16.91 -28.39
C PHE A 239 -1.67 18.29 -27.75
N ASN A 240 -0.97 18.48 -26.62
CA ASN A 240 -1.03 19.73 -25.86
C ASN A 240 0.35 20.23 -25.40
N ASP A 241 0.97 21.06 -26.24
CA ASP A 241 2.27 21.68 -25.97
C ASP A 241 2.26 22.58 -24.72
N SER A 242 1.16 23.31 -24.47
CA SER A 242 1.07 24.18 -23.29
C SER A 242 1.06 23.39 -21.98
N LYS A 243 0.37 22.25 -21.98
CA LYS A 243 0.34 21.32 -20.86
C LYS A 243 1.71 20.65 -20.67
N ASN A 244 2.37 20.22 -21.75
CA ASN A 244 3.73 19.67 -21.70
C ASN A 244 4.72 20.61 -21.00
N LEU A 245 4.66 21.91 -21.31
CA LEU A 245 5.53 22.91 -20.69
C LEU A 245 5.29 23.06 -19.19
N THR A 246 4.02 23.06 -18.79
CA THR A 246 3.62 23.19 -17.39
C THR A 246 4.02 21.95 -16.59
N GLU A 247 3.80 20.78 -17.15
CA GLU A 247 4.16 19.50 -16.52
C GLU A 247 5.67 19.32 -16.42
N MET A 248 6.42 19.65 -17.48
CA MET A 248 7.88 19.61 -17.45
C MET A 248 8.42 20.50 -16.34
N LYS A 249 7.90 21.72 -16.23
CA LYS A 249 8.31 22.63 -15.16
C LYS A 249 8.06 22.04 -13.77
N SER A 250 6.86 21.52 -13.51
CA SER A 250 6.53 20.90 -12.22
C SER A 250 7.41 19.68 -11.94
N PHE A 251 7.70 18.89 -12.98
CA PHE A 251 8.60 17.74 -12.90
C PHE A 251 10.01 18.16 -12.48
N VAL A 252 10.57 19.22 -13.08
CA VAL A 252 11.92 19.70 -12.74
C VAL A 252 11.99 20.21 -11.30
N GLU A 253 11.01 21.03 -10.89
CA GLU A 253 10.94 21.61 -9.54
C GLU A 253 10.85 20.54 -8.44
N LYS A 254 10.09 19.46 -8.68
CA LYS A 254 9.85 18.40 -7.67
C LYS A 254 10.98 17.39 -7.56
N ASN A 255 11.74 17.17 -8.63
CA ASN A 255 12.64 16.02 -8.73
C ASN A 255 14.13 16.37 -8.76
N PHE A 256 14.49 17.66 -8.89
CA PHE A 256 15.90 18.02 -9.08
C PHE A 256 16.40 19.15 -8.16
N THR A 257 17.70 19.08 -7.83
CA THR A 257 18.47 20.20 -7.27
C THR A 257 19.43 20.76 -8.31
N TYR A 258 19.88 22.00 -8.08
CA TYR A 258 20.91 22.64 -8.87
C TYR A 258 22.10 23.03 -8.01
N GLN A 259 23.24 23.30 -8.66
CA GLN A 259 24.42 23.81 -7.98
C GLN A 259 24.47 25.33 -8.08
N ASN A 260 24.51 26.02 -6.93
CA ASN A 260 24.59 27.47 -6.90
C ASN A 260 26.03 27.97 -7.19
N LYS A 261 26.22 29.29 -7.27
CA LYS A 261 27.54 29.91 -7.50
C LYS A 261 28.58 29.56 -6.43
N LYS A 262 28.14 29.24 -5.21
CA LYS A 262 28.98 28.81 -4.08
C LYS A 262 29.23 27.29 -4.08
N LYS A 263 28.84 26.58 -5.13
CA LYS A 263 28.92 25.12 -5.29
C LYS A 263 28.04 24.32 -4.33
N GLU A 264 27.08 24.96 -3.66
CA GLU A 264 26.13 24.32 -2.75
C GLU A 264 24.92 23.77 -3.52
N ARG A 265 24.29 22.72 -2.99
CA ARG A 265 23.09 22.13 -3.56
C ARG A 265 21.86 22.88 -3.07
N MET A 266 21.08 23.38 -4.01
CA MET A 266 19.85 24.12 -3.73
C MET A 266 18.67 23.47 -4.44
N ALA A 267 17.54 23.42 -3.76
CA ALA A 267 16.28 23.02 -4.39
C ALA A 267 15.91 24.01 -5.51
N ILE A 268 15.29 23.51 -6.57
CA ILE A 268 14.76 24.36 -7.64
C ILE A 268 13.39 24.87 -7.20
N ASP A 269 13.38 26.00 -6.49
CA ASP A 269 12.14 26.71 -6.19
C ASP A 269 11.79 27.67 -7.34
N LYS A 270 10.59 27.51 -7.90
CA LYS A 270 9.99 28.31 -8.98
C LYS A 270 10.90 28.54 -10.19
N LEU A 271 10.71 27.76 -11.25
CA LEU A 271 11.46 27.83 -12.51
C LEU A 271 10.79 28.71 -13.58
N ASN A 272 9.72 29.44 -13.23
CA ASN A 272 8.87 30.17 -14.19
C ASN A 272 9.69 31.19 -14.98
N ARG A 273 10.49 31.98 -14.26
CA ARG A 273 11.28 33.05 -14.84
C ARG A 273 12.31 32.48 -15.81
N GLU A 274 13.07 31.48 -15.37
CA GLU A 274 14.13 30.88 -16.17
C GLU A 274 13.56 30.14 -17.39
N TYR A 275 12.36 29.54 -17.29
CA TYR A 275 11.67 28.95 -18.45
C TYR A 275 11.20 30.00 -19.45
N SER A 276 10.65 31.11 -18.99
CA SER A 276 10.25 32.22 -19.88
C SER A 276 11.47 32.82 -20.58
N GLU A 277 12.57 33.02 -19.85
CA GLU A 277 13.87 33.48 -20.37
C GLU A 277 14.54 32.43 -21.28
N ALA A 278 14.10 31.18 -21.28
CA ALA A 278 14.60 30.10 -22.12
C ALA A 278 13.75 29.82 -23.37
N SER A 279 12.67 30.58 -23.59
CA SER A 279 11.76 30.45 -24.72
C SER A 279 12.41 30.86 -26.05
N TRP A 280 11.93 30.34 -27.19
CA TRP A 280 12.35 30.71 -28.56
C TRP A 280 12.43 32.22 -28.86
N ARG A 281 11.74 33.07 -28.08
CA ARG A 281 11.87 34.54 -28.10
C ARG A 281 12.96 35.03 -27.14
N LEU A 282 14.17 34.50 -27.26
CA LEU A 282 15.30 34.86 -26.39
C LEU A 282 15.76 36.31 -26.66
N GLU A 283 16.02 37.07 -25.60
CA GLU A 283 16.88 38.25 -25.69
C GLU A 283 18.32 37.82 -26.07
N ASP A 284 19.10 38.69 -26.70
CA ASP A 284 20.43 38.34 -27.26
C ASP A 284 21.36 37.65 -26.24
N VAL A 285 21.27 38.05 -24.97
CA VAL A 285 22.09 37.50 -23.88
C VAL A 285 21.71 36.04 -23.56
N ASP A 286 20.42 35.72 -23.57
CA ASP A 286 19.94 34.35 -23.29
C ASP A 286 20.09 33.46 -24.53
N LYS A 287 20.05 34.01 -25.75
CA LYS A 287 20.38 33.30 -27.00
C LYS A 287 21.83 32.82 -27.02
N ILE A 288 22.77 33.69 -26.65
CA ILE A 288 24.19 33.32 -26.55
C ILE A 288 24.37 32.19 -25.52
N ARG A 289 23.68 32.27 -24.39
CA ARG A 289 23.74 31.23 -23.35
C ARG A 289 23.16 29.90 -23.84
N HIS A 290 22.01 29.93 -24.49
CA HIS A 290 21.35 28.75 -25.02
C HIS A 290 22.24 28.02 -26.03
N ASN A 291 22.82 28.76 -26.99
CA ASN A 291 23.76 28.20 -27.96
C ASN A 291 24.99 27.58 -27.28
N LYS A 292 25.59 28.27 -26.29
CA LYS A 292 26.71 27.72 -25.52
C LYS A 292 26.37 26.41 -24.80
N LEU A 293 25.13 26.27 -24.31
CA LEU A 293 24.68 25.02 -23.72
C LEU A 293 24.55 23.91 -24.77
N ILE A 294 23.95 24.21 -25.92
CA ILE A 294 23.82 23.27 -27.04
C ILE A 294 25.20 22.79 -27.51
N ASP A 295 26.14 23.71 -27.75
CA ASP A 295 27.49 23.36 -28.19
C ASP A 295 28.18 22.41 -27.18
N LYS A 296 28.01 22.68 -25.88
CA LYS A 296 28.52 21.82 -24.82
C LYS A 296 27.85 20.45 -24.81
N LEU A 297 26.54 20.37 -25.02
CA LEU A 297 25.80 19.10 -25.12
C LEU A 297 26.27 18.29 -26.32
N VAL A 298 26.39 18.92 -27.50
CA VAL A 298 26.89 18.30 -28.74
C VAL A 298 28.28 17.72 -28.51
N LEU A 299 29.20 18.50 -27.96
CA LEU A 299 30.57 18.03 -27.66
C LEU A 299 30.57 16.84 -26.70
N THR A 300 29.73 16.89 -25.67
CA THR A 300 29.60 15.80 -24.68
C THR A 300 29.10 14.51 -25.34
N LEU A 301 28.06 14.63 -26.17
CA LEU A 301 27.46 13.49 -26.89
C LEU A 301 28.41 12.93 -27.94
N GLN A 302 29.14 13.77 -28.68
CA GLN A 302 30.17 13.35 -29.62
C GLN A 302 31.32 12.62 -28.92
N THR A 303 31.79 13.13 -27.78
CA THR A 303 32.82 12.48 -26.97
C THR A 303 32.32 11.11 -26.48
N ARG A 304 31.08 11.06 -25.97
CA ARG A 304 30.46 9.79 -25.55
C ARG A 304 30.35 8.81 -26.72
N LYS A 305 29.93 9.26 -27.89
CA LYS A 305 29.84 8.45 -29.12
C LYS A 305 31.22 7.91 -29.54
N ALA A 306 32.26 8.74 -29.50
CA ALA A 306 33.63 8.32 -29.79
C ALA A 306 34.18 7.30 -28.78
N ASN A 307 33.70 7.34 -27.53
CA ASN A 307 34.07 6.38 -26.48
C ASN A 307 33.24 5.08 -26.53
N LEU A 308 32.14 5.05 -27.28
CA LEU A 308 31.32 3.87 -27.52
C LEU A 308 31.82 3.06 -28.74
N LYS A 309 33.11 3.19 -29.11
CA LYS A 309 33.71 2.43 -30.21
C LYS A 309 33.35 0.95 -30.11
N TYR A 310 32.85 0.43 -31.23
CA TYR A 310 32.54 -0.99 -31.49
C TYR A 310 33.67 -1.92 -31.07
#